data_AF-A0A916Q3A0-F1
#
_entry.id   AF-A0A916Q3A0-F1
#
_cell.length_a   1.000
_cell.length_b   1.000
_cell.length_c   1.000
_cell.angle_alpha   90.00
_cell.angle_beta   90.00
_cell.angle_gamma   90.00
#
_symmetry.space_group_name_H-M   'P 1'
#
loop_
_entity.id
_entity.type
_entity.pdbx_description
1 polymer ?
#
loop_
_entity_poly.entity_id
_entity_poly.type
_entity_poly.pdbx_seq_one_letter_code
_entity_poly.pdbx_strand_id
1 'polypeptide(L)' 'MSKEILNQANILIGDELEVISIEDRLVIKPVRKIRGKYKIEDLVAKLPPNYQVEELDWGSPVGMEVW' A
#
# COMPACT_ATOMS: atom_id res chain seq x y z
N MET A 1 6.99 -13.79 10.01
CA MET A 1 5.98 -14.49 9.19
C MET A 1 6.57 -14.74 7.82
N SER A 2 6.30 -15.89 7.21
CA SER A 2 6.75 -16.13 5.83
C SER A 2 5.92 -15.29 4.85
N LYS A 3 6.48 -15.03 3.66
CA LYS A 3 5.78 -14.29 2.60
C LYS A 3 4.52 -15.02 2.16
N GLU A 4 4.50 -16.37 2.21
CA GLU A 4 3.31 -17.14 1.82
C GLU A 4 2.12 -16.85 2.75
N ILE A 5 2.36 -16.80 4.07
CA ILE A 5 1.31 -16.55 5.07
C ILE A 5 0.73 -15.15 4.90
N LEU A 6 1.58 -14.15 4.69
CA LEU A 6 1.12 -12.77 4.45
C LEU A 6 0.26 -12.68 3.19
N ASN A 7 0.65 -13.36 2.11
CA ASN A 7 -0.10 -13.37 0.87
C ASN A 7 -1.46 -14.07 1.01
N GLN A 8 -1.51 -15.21 1.70
CA GLN A 8 -2.75 -15.92 2.01
C GLN A 8 -3.70 -15.08 2.89
N ALA A 9 -3.15 -14.28 3.80
CA ALA A 9 -3.91 -13.36 4.63
C ALA A 9 -4.22 -12.02 3.95
N ASN A 10 -3.80 -11.83 2.69
CA ASN A 10 -3.89 -10.57 1.93
C ASN A 10 -3.33 -9.36 2.71
N ILE A 11 -2.20 -9.57 3.39
CA ILE A 11 -1.45 -8.55 4.13
C ILE A 11 -0.24 -8.16 3.30
N LEU A 12 -0.13 -6.88 3.00
CA LEU A 12 1.01 -6.28 2.31
C LEU A 12 1.95 -5.60 3.31
N ILE A 13 3.21 -5.43 2.90
CA ILE A 13 4.17 -4.61 3.66
C ILE A 13 3.63 -3.17 3.69
N GLY A 14 3.57 -2.58 4.89
CA GLY A 14 2.97 -1.25 5.10
C GLY A 14 1.45 -1.27 5.35
N ASP A 15 0.85 -2.45 5.49
CA ASP A 15 -0.53 -2.54 5.96
C ASP A 15 -0.66 -2.22 7.45
N GLU A 16 -1.72 -1.47 7.75
CA GLU A 16 -2.16 -1.25 9.11
C GLU A 16 -2.97 -2.46 9.56
N LEU A 17 -2.61 -3.03 10.70
CA LEU A 17 -3.15 -4.29 11.21
C LEU A 17 -3.82 -4.07 12.55
N GLU A 18 -5.00 -4.68 12.72
CA GLU A 18 -5.65 -4.82 14.02
C GLU A 18 -5.20 -6.14 14.64
N VAL A 19 -4.73 -6.09 15.88
CA VAL A 19 -4.32 -7.25 16.66
C VAL A 19 -5.24 -7.40 17.86
N ILE A 20 -5.92 -8.53 17.94
CA ILE A 20 -6.91 -8.82 18.98
C ILE A 20 -6.49 -10.10 19.69
N SER A 21 -6.40 -10.06 21.02
CA SER A 21 -6.23 -11.25 21.86
C SER A 21 -7.60 -11.75 22.28
N ILE A 22 -7.90 -13.02 21.98
CA ILE A 22 -9.15 -13.69 22.34
C ILE A 22 -8.78 -15.01 22.99
N GLU A 23 -8.97 -15.09 24.31
CA GLU A 23 -8.58 -16.25 25.12
C GLU A 23 -7.10 -16.62 24.88
N ASP A 24 -6.86 -17.80 24.30
CA ASP A 24 -5.52 -18.33 23.98
C ASP A 24 -5.11 -18.09 22.51
N ARG A 25 -5.82 -17.20 21.79
CA ARG A 25 -5.59 -16.91 20.37
C ARG A 25 -5.26 -15.45 20.13
N LEU A 26 -4.37 -15.23 19.17
CA LEU A 26 -4.08 -13.92 18.62
C LEU A 26 -4.66 -13.82 17.21
N VAL A 27 -5.61 -12.93 17.00
CA VAL A 27 -6.22 -12.64 15.70
C VAL A 27 -5.58 -11.39 15.13
N ILE A 28 -4.92 -11.54 13.98
CA ILE A 28 -4.34 -10.43 13.22
C ILE A 28 -5.14 -10.29 11.93
N LYS A 29 -5.65 -9.10 11.66
CA LYS A 29 -6.38 -8.81 10.41
C LYS A 29 -6.06 -7.40 9.92
N PRO A 30 -6.10 -7.14 8.60
CA PRO A 30 -6.00 -5.79 8.08
C PRO A 30 -7.10 -4.89 8.67
N VAL A 31 -6.74 -3.68 9.09
CA VAL A 31 -7.71 -2.63 9.39
C VAL A 31 -8.36 -2.27 8.06
N ARG A 32 -9.57 -2.79 7.80
CA ARG A 32 -10.40 -2.61 6.58
C ARG A 32 -9.76 -1.71 5.51
N LYS A 33 -8.86 -2.27 4.68
CA LYS A 33 -8.42 -1.59 3.45
C LYS A 33 -9.29 -2.06 2.29
N ILE A 34 -10.53 -1.56 2.25
CA ILE A 34 -11.11 -1.28 0.94
C ILE A 34 -10.17 -0.19 0.43
N ARG A 35 -9.22 -0.52 -0.46
CA ARG A 35 -8.59 0.52 -1.29
C ARG A 35 -9.78 1.27 -1.87
N GLY A 36 -10.02 2.46 -1.33
CA GLY A 36 -11.32 3.11 -1.44
C GLY A 36 -11.75 3.11 -2.89
N LYS A 37 -13.04 2.90 -3.13
CA LYS A 37 -13.75 3.02 -4.41
C LYS A 37 -13.58 4.44 -5.00
N TYR A 38 -12.37 4.93 -5.16
CA TYR A 38 -12.10 6.18 -5.82
C TYR A 38 -12.26 5.91 -7.29
N LYS A 39 -13.23 6.60 -7.89
CA LYS A 39 -13.31 6.70 -9.34
C LYS A 39 -12.14 7.58 -9.79
N ILE A 40 -11.48 7.20 -10.88
CA ILE A 40 -10.34 7.95 -11.40
C ILE A 40 -10.76 9.40 -11.68
N GLU A 41 -11.99 9.58 -12.16
CA GLU A 41 -12.62 10.87 -12.42
C GLU A 41 -12.68 11.77 -11.18
N ASP A 42 -12.96 11.20 -10.00
CA ASP A 42 -13.02 11.94 -8.73
C ASP A 42 -11.63 12.41 -8.27
N LEU A 43 -10.57 11.70 -8.67
CA LEU A 43 -9.19 12.06 -8.39
C LEU A 43 -8.70 13.15 -9.35
N VAL A 44 -8.99 12.99 -10.65
CA VAL A 44 -8.60 13.95 -11.69
C VAL A 44 -9.29 15.29 -11.48
N ALA A 45 -10.55 15.31 -11.06
CA ALA A 45 -11.30 16.55 -10.80
C ALA A 45 -10.69 17.41 -9.67
N LYS A 46 -9.82 16.85 -8.82
CA LYS A 46 -9.13 17.57 -7.74
C LYS A 46 -7.80 18.18 -8.17
N LEU A 47 -7.31 17.88 -9.38
CA LEU A 47 -6.05 18.43 -9.87
C LEU A 47 -6.19 19.94 -10.14
N PRO A 48 -5.19 20.75 -9.74
CA PRO A 48 -5.13 22.16 -10.15
C PRO A 48 -5.15 22.30 -11.67
N PRO A 49 -5.80 23.33 -12.23
CA PRO A 49 -5.94 23.51 -13.69
C PRO A 49 -4.59 23.64 -14.42
N ASN A 50 -3.53 24.06 -13.71
CA ASN A 50 -2.18 24.24 -14.25
C ASN A 50 -1.19 23.23 -13.65
N TYR A 51 -1.64 22.06 -13.21
CA TYR A 51 -0.74 21.02 -12.71
C TYR A 51 0.14 20.50 -13.85
N GLN A 52 1.43 20.79 -13.79
CA GLN A 52 2.43 20.26 -14.70
C GLN A 52 3.05 19.02 -14.07
N VAL A 53 2.92 17.89 -14.77
CA VAL A 53 3.64 16.67 -14.42
C VAL A 53 5.07 16.80 -14.93
N GLU A 54 6.02 16.55 -14.03
CA GLU A 54 7.41 16.33 -14.36
C GLU A 54 7.82 14.92 -13.91
N GLU A 55 8.65 14.26 -14.71
CA GLU A 55 9.24 13.00 -14.30
C GLU A 55 10.37 13.30 -13.32
N LEU A 56 10.30 12.70 -12.13
CA LEU A 56 11.38 12.78 -11.17
C LEU A 56 12.53 11.87 -11.63
N ASP A 57 13.70 12.45 -11.88
CA ASP A 57 14.93 11.68 -12.08
C ASP A 57 15.38 11.10 -10.73
N TRP A 58 15.29 9.78 -10.59
CA TRP A 58 15.69 9.04 -9.38
C TRP A 58 17.22 8.94 -9.24
N GLY A 59 17.96 9.43 -10.24
CA GLY A 59 19.41 9.40 -10.28
C GLY A 59 19.97 8.05 -10.72
N SER A 60 21.29 8.01 -10.87
CA SER A 60 22.00 6.78 -11.21
C SER A 60 21.91 5.75 -10.07
N PRO A 61 21.78 4.45 -10.38
CA PRO A 61 21.76 3.40 -9.37
C PRO A 61 23.04 3.45 -8.53
N VAL A 62 22.89 3.50 -7.21
CA VAL A 62 24.02 3.57 -6.26
C VAL A 62 24.51 2.18 -5.84
N GLY A 63 23.99 1.12 -6.47
CA GLY A 63 24.29 -0.29 -6.20
C GLY A 63 24.13 -1.19 -7.44
N MET A 64 24.23 -2.52 -7.26
CA MET A 64 24.07 -3.51 -8.35
C MET A 64 22.60 -3.87 -8.65
N GLU A 65 21.69 -2.94 -8.43
CA GLU A 65 20.27 -3.15 -8.69
C GLU A 65 20.00 -2.85 -10.16
N VAL A 66 19.59 -3.87 -10.90
CA VAL A 66 19.07 -3.73 -12.26
C VAL A 66 17.59 -3.40 -12.13
N TRP A 67 17.23 -2.15 -12.42
CA TRP A 67 15.86 -1.66 -12.44
C TRP A 67 15.27 -1.76 -13.85
#